data_AF-A0A645I5V1-F1
#
_entry.id   AF-A0A645I5V1-F1
#
_cell.length_a   1.000
_cell.length_b   1.000
_cell.length_c   1.000
_cell.angle_alpha   90.00
_cell.angle_beta   90.00
_cell.angle_gamma   90.00
#
_symmetry.space_group_name_H-M   'P 1'
#
loop_
_entity.id
_entity.type
_entity.pdbx_description
1 polymer ?
#
loop_
_entity_poly.entity_id
_entity_poly.type
_entity_poly.pdbx_seq_one_letter_code
_entity_poly.pdbx_strand_id
1 'polypeptide(L)'
;MEDAETIMTMMVNGKRIGFYSEMEAVIDYKNIVIFKSLEDVRDIQGIIAVTSRDIVSIDIPRAVLRPKNINIGIGCRRYAEGYKVIEAIKAELKENNLSEKSIKAIGTIEAKKDEAGIIKAAHYFNCPLKIFTAEEIREVEDRFEKSDFVKAAVGVYSVSEPCAYLLGGNMRTYKIKHDGITISIAVEVYDG
;
A
#
# COMPACT_ATOMS: atom_id res chain seq x y z
N MET A 1 -15.45 -1.05 13.88
CA MET A 1 -16.04 -2.26 14.50
C MET A 1 -17.52 -2.36 14.17
N GLU A 2 -18.26 -1.25 14.26
CA GLU A 2 -19.70 -1.15 13.97
C GLU A 2 -20.14 -1.74 12.61
N ASP A 3 -19.32 -1.57 11.58
CA ASP A 3 -19.65 -2.06 10.24
C ASP A 3 -19.61 -3.60 10.08
N ALA A 4 -18.71 -4.30 10.79
CA ALA A 4 -18.56 -5.75 10.65
C ALA A 4 -19.69 -6.51 11.36
N GLU A 5 -20.04 -6.08 12.56
CA GLU A 5 -21.17 -6.62 13.33
C GLU A 5 -22.51 -6.39 12.61
N THR A 6 -22.65 -5.22 11.98
CA THR A 6 -23.82 -4.90 11.14
C THR A 6 -23.93 -5.89 9.98
N ILE A 7 -22.84 -6.11 9.23
CA ILE A 7 -22.83 -7.08 8.13
C ILE A 7 -23.16 -8.50 8.61
N MET A 8 -22.55 -8.96 9.71
CA MET A 8 -22.84 -10.29 10.27
C MET A 8 -24.33 -10.44 10.63
N THR A 9 -24.91 -9.44 11.27
CA THR A 9 -26.34 -9.41 11.61
C THR A 9 -27.23 -9.49 10.36
N MET A 10 -26.87 -8.77 9.30
CA MET A 10 -27.57 -8.82 8.02
C MET A 10 -27.46 -10.19 7.36
N MET A 11 -26.29 -10.83 7.42
CA MET A 11 -26.06 -12.18 6.89
C MET A 11 -26.96 -13.21 7.57
N VAL A 12 -27.02 -13.21 8.91
CA VAL A 12 -27.87 -14.14 9.69
C VAL A 12 -29.35 -13.94 9.38
N ASN A 13 -29.78 -12.69 9.18
CA ASN A 13 -31.16 -12.33 8.81
C ASN A 13 -31.49 -12.56 7.32
N GLY A 14 -30.61 -13.19 6.55
CA GLY A 14 -30.86 -13.58 5.15
C GLY A 14 -30.88 -12.42 4.16
N LYS A 15 -30.32 -11.26 4.51
CA LYS A 15 -30.17 -10.12 3.59
C LYS A 15 -29.16 -10.45 2.50
N ARG A 16 -29.33 -9.94 1.28
CA ARG A 16 -28.37 -10.19 0.20
C ARG A 16 -27.10 -9.37 0.41
N ILE A 17 -25.97 -10.05 0.56
CA ILE A 17 -24.68 -9.42 0.84
C ILE A 17 -23.77 -9.60 -0.37
N GLY A 18 -23.19 -8.51 -0.86
CA GLY A 18 -22.17 -8.57 -1.89
C GLY A 18 -20.83 -9.03 -1.31
N PHE A 19 -20.06 -9.77 -2.09
CA PHE A 19 -18.68 -10.07 -1.79
C PHE A 19 -17.79 -9.66 -2.97
N TYR A 20 -16.76 -8.90 -2.70
CA TYR A 20 -15.73 -8.51 -3.66
C TYR A 20 -14.34 -8.77 -3.08
N SER A 21 -13.43 -9.30 -3.88
CA SER A 21 -12.03 -9.47 -3.48
C SER A 21 -11.09 -9.16 -4.64
N GLU A 22 -10.01 -8.44 -4.34
CA GLU A 22 -8.83 -8.32 -5.21
C GLU A 22 -7.86 -9.51 -5.08
N MET A 23 -8.20 -10.48 -4.23
CA MET A 23 -7.41 -11.67 -3.93
C MET A 23 -8.24 -12.92 -4.28
N GLU A 24 -7.60 -14.07 -4.41
CA GLU A 24 -8.31 -15.34 -4.44
C GLU A 24 -8.89 -15.67 -3.05
N ALA A 25 -9.98 -14.99 -2.70
CA ALA A 25 -10.76 -15.27 -1.52
C ALA A 25 -12.15 -15.77 -1.92
N VAL A 26 -12.61 -16.83 -1.27
CA VAL A 26 -13.96 -17.38 -1.47
C VAL A 26 -14.69 -17.35 -0.14
N ILE A 27 -15.93 -16.87 -0.15
CA ILE A 27 -16.84 -17.01 0.98
C ILE A 27 -18.03 -17.84 0.52
N ASP A 28 -18.19 -19.02 1.11
CA ASP A 28 -19.33 -19.89 0.88
C ASP A 28 -20.42 -19.62 1.93
N TYR A 29 -21.42 -18.83 1.54
CA TYR A 29 -22.57 -18.52 2.39
C TYR A 29 -23.82 -18.27 1.53
N LYS A 30 -24.97 -18.80 1.97
CA LYS A 30 -26.21 -18.92 1.17
C LYS A 30 -26.75 -17.63 0.52
N ASN A 31 -26.48 -16.47 1.11
CA ASN A 31 -26.99 -15.15 0.70
C ASN A 31 -25.88 -14.20 0.25
N ILE A 32 -24.71 -14.74 -0.12
CA ILE A 32 -23.62 -13.98 -0.72
C ILE A 32 -23.74 -13.93 -2.24
N VAL A 33 -23.54 -12.75 -2.81
CA VAL A 33 -23.45 -12.50 -4.25
C VAL A 33 -22.02 -12.06 -4.56
N ILE A 34 -21.29 -12.85 -5.34
CA ILE A 34 -19.89 -12.57 -5.68
C ILE A 34 -19.83 -11.60 -6.86
N PHE A 35 -19.08 -10.51 -6.70
CA PHE A 35 -18.80 -9.52 -7.74
C PHE A 35 -17.34 -9.57 -8.16
N LYS A 36 -17.09 -9.41 -9.46
CA LYS A 36 -15.72 -9.31 -10.02
C LYS A 36 -15.17 -7.89 -9.98
N SER A 37 -16.05 -6.88 -9.93
CA SER A 37 -15.70 -5.47 -9.81
C SER A 37 -16.64 -4.79 -8.81
N LEU A 38 -16.12 -3.77 -8.12
CA LEU A 38 -16.95 -2.87 -7.30
C LEU A 38 -17.95 -2.06 -8.14
N GLU A 39 -17.70 -1.92 -9.46
CA GLU A 39 -18.60 -1.25 -10.41
C GLU A 39 -19.82 -2.11 -10.77
N ASP A 40 -19.72 -3.43 -10.62
CA ASP A 40 -20.82 -4.37 -10.90
C ASP A 40 -21.84 -4.45 -9.74
N VAL A 41 -21.52 -3.84 -8.61
CA VAL A 41 -22.27 -3.95 -7.36
C VAL A 41 -23.68 -3.39 -7.54
N ARG A 42 -24.67 -4.26 -7.41
CA ARG A 42 -26.10 -3.95 -7.54
C ARG A 42 -26.93 -4.95 -6.77
N ASP A 43 -28.14 -4.53 -6.37
CA ASP A 43 -29.16 -5.43 -5.82
C ASP A 43 -28.67 -6.23 -4.59
N ILE A 44 -27.98 -5.52 -3.71
CA ILE A 44 -27.49 -6.00 -2.41
C ILE A 44 -27.82 -4.98 -1.32
N GLN A 45 -27.78 -5.43 -0.07
CA GLN A 45 -28.14 -4.63 1.10
C GLN A 45 -26.92 -4.29 1.96
N GLY A 46 -25.81 -5.01 1.79
CA GLY A 46 -24.52 -4.72 2.40
C GLY A 46 -23.40 -5.41 1.62
N ILE A 47 -22.15 -5.04 1.84
CA ILE A 47 -21.00 -5.60 1.11
C ILE A 47 -19.85 -5.98 2.04
N ILE A 48 -19.20 -7.10 1.74
CA ILE A 48 -17.89 -7.47 2.26
C ILE A 48 -16.88 -7.26 1.14
N ALA A 49 -15.86 -6.44 1.37
CA ALA A 49 -14.83 -6.16 0.37
C ALA A 49 -13.45 -6.47 0.94
N VAL A 50 -12.68 -7.33 0.27
CA VAL A 50 -11.26 -7.58 0.56
C VAL A 50 -10.46 -6.83 -0.49
N THR A 51 -9.99 -5.63 -0.14
CA THR A 51 -9.33 -4.75 -1.12
C THR A 51 -8.35 -3.79 -0.47
N SER A 52 -7.28 -3.53 -1.21
CA SER A 52 -6.28 -2.52 -0.89
C SER A 52 -6.73 -1.09 -1.21
N ARG A 53 -7.82 -0.93 -1.99
CA ARG A 53 -8.31 0.36 -2.53
C ARG A 53 -9.34 1.05 -1.66
N ASP A 54 -9.39 2.37 -1.70
CA ASP A 54 -10.50 3.08 -1.06
C ASP A 54 -11.82 2.90 -1.83
N ILE A 55 -12.90 2.71 -1.08
CA ILE A 55 -14.25 2.55 -1.61
C ILE A 55 -14.99 3.85 -1.33
N VAL A 56 -15.23 4.67 -2.35
CA VAL A 56 -15.80 6.01 -2.15
C VAL A 56 -17.30 6.07 -2.50
N SER A 57 -17.76 5.24 -3.43
CA SER A 57 -19.07 5.37 -4.09
C SER A 57 -20.15 4.36 -3.65
N ILE A 58 -19.92 3.59 -2.59
CA ILE A 58 -20.87 2.56 -2.12
C ILE A 58 -21.51 3.01 -0.80
N ASP A 59 -22.75 3.48 -0.89
CA ASP A 59 -23.56 3.99 0.24
C ASP A 59 -24.52 2.93 0.79
N ILE A 60 -23.95 1.80 1.21
CA ILE A 60 -24.61 0.72 1.94
C ILE A 60 -23.68 0.25 3.06
N PRO A 61 -24.19 -0.43 4.11
CA PRO A 61 -23.34 -1.05 5.13
C PRO A 61 -22.23 -1.88 4.50
N ARG A 62 -21.00 -1.74 5.00
CA ARG A 62 -19.82 -2.35 4.38
C ARG A 62 -18.76 -2.80 5.37
N ALA A 63 -18.37 -4.07 5.30
CA ALA A 63 -17.19 -4.56 6.01
C ALA A 63 -16.00 -4.61 5.02
N VAL A 64 -14.98 -3.78 5.25
CA VAL A 64 -13.80 -3.72 4.38
C VAL A 64 -12.60 -4.34 5.09
N LEU A 65 -12.13 -5.47 4.56
CA LEU A 65 -10.90 -6.13 4.98
C LEU A 65 -9.74 -5.56 4.16
N ARG A 66 -8.70 -5.11 4.86
CA ARG A 66 -7.53 -4.45 4.27
C ARG A 66 -6.35 -5.41 4.24
N PRO A 67 -6.03 -6.05 3.10
CA PRO A 67 -4.82 -6.84 3.00
C PRO A 67 -3.59 -5.94 3.19
N LYS A 68 -2.61 -6.43 3.95
CA LYS A 68 -1.33 -5.75 4.14
C LYS A 68 -0.41 -6.11 2.98
N ASN A 69 -0.55 -5.40 1.86
CA ASN A 69 0.09 -5.76 0.59
C ASN A 69 0.74 -4.58 -0.16
N ILE A 70 0.75 -3.38 0.43
CA ILE A 70 1.38 -2.20 -0.17
C ILE A 70 2.76 -1.99 0.45
N ASN A 71 3.78 -2.02 -0.39
CA ASN A 71 5.17 -1.80 -0.02
C ASN A 71 5.64 -0.44 -0.56
N ILE A 72 6.27 0.36 0.29
CA ILE A 72 6.66 1.73 -0.06
C ILE A 72 8.17 1.88 0.11
N GLY A 73 8.86 2.17 -0.97
CA GLY A 73 10.26 2.57 -0.92
C GLY A 73 10.42 4.09 -0.82
N ILE A 74 11.30 4.56 0.07
CA ILE A 74 11.49 5.98 0.36
C ILE A 74 12.96 6.38 0.21
N GLY A 75 13.19 7.42 -0.58
CA GLY A 75 14.39 8.24 -0.55
C GLY A 75 14.04 9.66 -0.11
N CYS A 76 15.01 10.41 0.42
CA CYS A 76 14.82 11.81 0.79
C CYS A 76 16.14 12.58 0.83
N ARG A 77 16.10 13.90 0.95
CA ARG A 77 17.25 14.69 1.44
C ARG A 77 17.42 14.48 2.95
N ARG A 78 18.62 14.76 3.47
CA ARG A 78 18.87 14.71 4.92
C ARG A 78 17.92 15.63 5.66
N TYR A 79 17.50 15.22 6.86
CA TYR A 79 16.64 16.01 7.75
C TYR A 79 15.24 16.28 7.18
N ALA A 80 14.73 15.39 6.32
CA ALA A 80 13.36 15.48 5.87
C ALA A 80 12.39 15.44 7.06
N GLU A 81 11.46 16.39 7.09
CA GLU A 81 10.47 16.50 8.16
C GLU A 81 9.45 15.36 8.07
N GLY A 82 9.16 14.70 9.20
CA GLY A 82 8.29 13.52 9.21
C GLY A 82 6.88 13.77 8.66
N TYR A 83 6.28 14.94 8.92
CA TYR A 83 4.97 15.26 8.38
C TYR A 83 5.00 15.37 6.85
N LYS A 84 6.06 15.95 6.26
CA LYS A 84 6.21 16.01 4.79
C LYS A 84 6.31 14.63 4.16
N VAL A 85 7.03 13.70 4.81
CA VAL A 85 7.11 12.29 4.35
C VAL A 85 5.73 11.63 4.42
N ILE A 86 5.00 11.83 5.51
CA ILE A 86 3.63 11.29 5.67
C ILE A 86 2.69 11.87 4.63
N GLU A 87 2.71 13.19 4.40
CA GLU A 87 1.88 13.86 3.39
C GLU A 87 2.20 13.37 1.97
N ALA A 88 3.48 13.22 1.64
CA ALA A 88 3.90 12.69 0.34
C ALA A 88 3.40 11.25 0.14
N ILE A 89 3.47 10.40 1.18
CA ILE A 89 2.92 9.03 1.13
C ILE A 89 1.40 9.07 0.93
N LYS A 90 0.68 9.88 1.70
CA LYS A 90 -0.78 10.02 1.58
C LYS A 90 -1.21 10.52 0.21
N ALA A 91 -0.48 11.49 -0.34
CA ALA A 91 -0.72 12.01 -1.68
C ALA A 91 -0.59 10.87 -2.70
N GLU A 92 0.51 10.12 -2.68
CA GLU A 92 0.71 9.01 -3.62
C GLU A 92 -0.31 7.89 -3.48
N LEU A 93 -0.68 7.53 -2.26
CA LEU A 93 -1.72 6.53 -2.03
C LEU A 93 -3.07 7.00 -2.59
N LYS A 94 -3.44 8.27 -2.35
CA LYS A 94 -4.68 8.85 -2.86
C LYS A 94 -4.72 8.89 -4.39
N GLU A 95 -3.65 9.36 -5.04
CA GLU A 95 -3.55 9.39 -6.50
C GLU A 95 -3.67 8.00 -7.13
N ASN A 96 -3.27 6.95 -6.40
CA ASN A 96 -3.37 5.56 -6.86
C ASN A 96 -4.64 4.83 -6.42
N ASN A 97 -5.57 5.51 -5.73
CA ASN A 97 -6.74 4.93 -5.07
C ASN A 97 -6.37 3.75 -4.16
N LEU A 98 -5.36 3.93 -3.32
CA LEU A 98 -4.86 2.96 -2.36
C LEU A 98 -5.10 3.43 -0.93
N SER A 99 -5.50 2.51 -0.07
CA SER A 99 -5.76 2.79 1.34
C SER A 99 -4.48 2.69 2.16
N GLU A 100 -4.19 3.70 2.99
CA GLU A 100 -3.06 3.67 3.93
C GLU A 100 -3.11 2.50 4.92
N LYS A 101 -4.32 1.98 5.19
CA LYS A 101 -4.53 0.80 6.04
C LYS A 101 -3.93 -0.48 5.44
N SER A 102 -3.64 -0.50 4.14
CA SER A 102 -3.08 -1.63 3.41
C SER A 102 -1.55 -1.59 3.32
N ILE A 103 -0.90 -0.55 3.87
CA ILE A 103 0.58 -0.47 3.96
C ILE A 103 1.11 -1.63 4.80
N LYS A 104 1.92 -2.46 4.15
CA LYS A 104 2.63 -3.61 4.71
C LYS A 104 3.95 -3.20 5.31
N ALA A 105 4.78 -2.46 4.57
CA ALA A 105 6.12 -2.08 4.98
C ALA A 105 6.63 -0.82 4.27
N ILE A 106 7.55 -0.13 4.93
CA ILE A 106 8.34 0.96 4.35
C ILE A 106 9.79 0.50 4.24
N GLY A 107 10.46 0.83 3.14
CA GLY A 107 11.83 0.42 2.82
C GLY A 107 12.73 1.62 2.53
N THR A 108 13.96 1.60 3.03
CA THR A 108 14.99 2.56 2.65
C THR A 108 16.39 1.94 2.72
N ILE A 109 17.42 2.67 2.28
CA ILE A 109 18.82 2.25 2.35
C ILE A 109 19.42 2.51 3.74
N GLU A 110 20.42 1.73 4.14
CA GLU A 110 21.15 1.87 5.40
C GLU A 110 21.74 3.26 5.65
N ALA A 111 22.16 3.97 4.59
CA ALA A 111 22.61 5.35 4.68
C ALA A 111 21.51 6.32 5.18
N LYS A 112 20.26 5.85 5.24
CA LYS A 112 19.07 6.58 5.69
C LYS A 112 18.37 5.94 6.90
N LYS A 113 18.98 4.93 7.52
CA LYS A 113 18.36 4.19 8.64
C LYS A 113 17.99 5.06 9.84
N ASP A 114 18.75 6.14 10.06
CA ASP A 114 18.58 7.08 11.18
C ASP A 114 17.81 8.36 10.78
N GLU A 115 17.23 8.42 9.56
CA GLU A 115 16.46 9.58 9.12
C GLU A 115 15.12 9.66 9.87
N ALA A 116 15.04 10.61 10.80
CA ALA A 116 13.89 10.81 11.68
C ALA A 116 12.56 10.96 10.91
N GLY A 117 12.58 11.55 9.70
CA GLY A 117 11.40 11.68 8.86
C GLY A 117 10.82 10.33 8.42
N ILE A 118 11.69 9.39 8.02
CA ILE A 118 11.29 8.05 7.57
C ILE A 118 10.83 7.20 8.76
N ILE A 119 11.56 7.26 9.88
CA ILE A 119 11.19 6.55 11.12
C ILE A 119 9.81 7.00 11.60
N LYS A 120 9.55 8.32 11.63
CA LYS A 120 8.25 8.88 12.00
C LYS A 120 7.14 8.41 11.07
N ALA A 121 7.40 8.33 9.77
CA ALA A 121 6.41 7.82 8.81
C ALA A 121 6.07 6.34 9.07
N ALA A 122 7.07 5.48 9.27
CA ALA A 122 6.85 4.07 9.59
C ALA A 122 6.03 3.89 10.88
N HIS A 123 6.34 4.66 11.91
CA HIS A 123 5.55 4.69 13.14
C HIS A 123 4.12 5.20 12.92
N TYR A 124 3.95 6.28 12.16
CA TYR A 124 2.63 6.86 11.85
C TYR A 124 1.70 5.86 11.15
N PHE A 125 2.22 5.14 10.15
CA PHE A 125 1.46 4.13 9.41
C PHE A 125 1.41 2.76 10.12
N ASN A 126 2.02 2.65 11.30
CA ASN A 126 2.11 1.44 12.10
C ASN A 126 2.58 0.22 11.27
N CYS A 127 3.73 0.38 10.59
CA CYS A 127 4.31 -0.64 9.73
C CYS A 127 5.82 -0.79 9.98
N PRO A 128 6.40 -1.97 9.71
CA PRO A 128 7.83 -2.18 9.81
C PRO A 128 8.60 -1.28 8.83
N LEU A 129 9.74 -0.77 9.30
CA LEU A 129 10.76 -0.12 8.49
C LEU A 129 11.85 -1.15 8.15
N LYS A 130 11.97 -1.52 6.88
CA LYS A 130 13.04 -2.36 6.37
C LYS A 130 14.19 -1.48 5.89
N ILE A 131 15.38 -1.82 6.36
CA ILE A 131 16.63 -1.19 5.94
C ILE A 131 17.36 -2.16 5.02
N PHE A 132 17.69 -1.71 3.82
CA PHE A 132 18.48 -2.46 2.83
C PHE A 132 19.91 -1.93 2.77
N THR A 133 20.85 -2.83 2.58
CA THR A 133 22.25 -2.53 2.33
C THR A 133 22.45 -1.96 0.93
N ALA A 134 23.56 -1.25 0.71
CA ALA A 134 23.93 -0.80 -0.63
C ALA A 134 24.17 -1.98 -1.58
N GLU A 135 24.63 -3.12 -1.09
CA GLU A 135 24.81 -4.37 -1.83
C GLU A 135 23.48 -4.92 -2.34
N GLU A 136 22.49 -5.11 -1.47
CA GLU A 136 21.15 -5.59 -1.85
C GLU A 136 20.51 -4.71 -2.93
N ILE A 137 20.68 -3.39 -2.84
CA ILE A 137 20.16 -2.46 -3.84
C ILE A 137 20.91 -2.58 -5.17
N ARG A 138 22.24 -2.76 -5.15
CA ARG A 138 23.05 -2.91 -6.38
C ARG A 138 22.65 -4.13 -7.20
N GLU A 139 22.16 -5.19 -6.58
CA GLU A 139 21.69 -6.38 -7.30
C GLU A 139 20.50 -6.09 -8.22
N VAL A 140 19.73 -5.03 -7.94
CA VAL A 140 18.50 -4.68 -8.65
C VAL A 140 18.53 -3.30 -9.31
N GLU A 141 19.59 -2.49 -9.10
CA GLU A 141 19.62 -1.08 -9.51
C GLU A 141 19.57 -0.88 -11.03
N ASP A 142 20.05 -1.85 -11.81
CA ASP A 142 20.02 -1.80 -13.28
C ASP A 142 18.60 -1.86 -13.87
N ARG A 143 17.60 -2.21 -13.05
CA ARG A 143 16.19 -2.22 -13.45
C ARG A 143 15.54 -0.83 -13.42
N PHE A 144 16.22 0.17 -12.88
CA PHE A 144 15.66 1.49 -12.57
C PHE A 144 16.46 2.63 -13.18
N GLU A 145 15.86 3.82 -13.20
CA GLU A 145 16.50 5.01 -13.75
C GLU A 145 17.67 5.45 -12.85
N LYS A 146 18.84 5.63 -13.48
CA LYS A 146 20.07 5.92 -12.76
C LYS A 146 20.22 7.41 -12.45
N SER A 147 20.75 7.72 -11.26
CA SER A 147 21.12 9.08 -10.87
C SER A 147 22.55 9.15 -10.33
N ASP A 148 23.43 9.85 -11.03
CA ASP A 148 24.82 10.05 -10.59
C ASP A 148 24.89 10.86 -9.29
N PHE A 149 23.95 11.80 -9.09
CA PHE A 149 23.83 12.53 -7.83
C PHE A 149 23.55 11.61 -6.64
N VAL A 150 22.63 10.64 -6.81
CA VAL A 150 22.31 9.67 -5.75
C VAL A 150 23.49 8.72 -5.54
N LYS A 151 24.13 8.26 -6.62
CA LYS A 151 25.33 7.41 -6.55
C LYS A 151 26.46 8.07 -5.79
N ALA A 152 26.73 9.34 -6.04
CA ALA A 152 27.72 10.11 -5.30
C ALA A 152 27.36 10.27 -3.80
N ALA A 153 26.06 10.35 -3.47
CA ALA A 153 25.60 10.59 -2.11
C ALA A 153 25.52 9.32 -1.24
N VAL A 154 25.09 8.19 -1.81
CA VAL A 154 24.77 6.97 -1.04
C VAL A 154 25.30 5.67 -1.68
N GLY A 155 26.11 5.77 -2.74
CA GLY A 155 26.79 4.62 -3.35
C GLY A 155 25.95 3.78 -4.32
N VAL A 156 24.68 4.12 -4.54
CA VAL A 156 23.74 3.42 -5.44
C VAL A 156 23.01 4.41 -6.35
N TYR A 157 22.53 3.96 -7.50
CA TYR A 157 21.93 4.85 -8.50
C TYR A 157 20.53 5.38 -8.16
N SER A 158 19.78 4.66 -7.34
CA SER A 158 18.45 5.06 -6.86
C SER A 158 18.15 4.38 -5.53
N VAL A 159 17.15 4.89 -4.78
CA VAL A 159 16.79 4.36 -3.45
C VAL A 159 15.34 3.91 -3.41
N SER A 160 14.38 4.79 -3.71
CA SER A 160 12.95 4.49 -3.51
C SER A 160 12.48 3.29 -4.35
N GLU A 161 12.82 3.25 -5.63
CA GLU A 161 12.41 2.17 -6.54
C GLU A 161 12.98 0.80 -6.15
N PRO A 162 14.31 0.63 -5.97
CA PRO A 162 14.85 -0.67 -5.58
C PRO A 162 14.38 -1.10 -4.19
N CYS A 163 14.21 -0.17 -3.24
CA CYS A 163 13.66 -0.52 -1.92
C CYS A 163 12.20 -1.00 -2.02
N ALA A 164 11.36 -0.34 -2.83
CA ALA A 164 9.97 -0.77 -3.04
C ALA A 164 9.93 -2.15 -3.71
N TYR A 165 10.80 -2.37 -4.68
CA TYR A 165 10.91 -3.64 -5.39
C TYR A 165 11.39 -4.80 -4.50
N LEU A 166 12.44 -4.56 -3.70
CA LEU A 166 13.00 -5.57 -2.78
C LEU A 166 12.04 -5.95 -1.65
N LEU A 167 11.14 -5.05 -1.27
CA LEU A 167 10.04 -5.38 -0.35
C LEU A 167 9.04 -6.37 -0.95
N GLY A 168 8.95 -6.44 -2.29
CA GLY A 168 8.15 -7.41 -3.02
C GLY A 168 6.90 -6.82 -3.67
N GLY A 169 6.33 -7.61 -4.58
CA GLY A 169 5.16 -7.26 -5.38
C GLY A 169 5.51 -6.63 -6.74
N ASN A 170 4.47 -6.15 -7.41
CA ASN A 170 4.59 -5.49 -8.72
C ASN A 170 4.68 -3.97 -8.54
N MET A 171 5.58 -3.32 -9.28
CA MET A 171 5.72 -1.87 -9.26
C MET A 171 4.41 -1.21 -9.72
N ARG A 172 3.82 -0.41 -8.83
CA ARG A 172 2.62 0.38 -9.08
C ARG A 172 2.97 1.81 -9.46
N THR A 173 3.90 2.42 -8.72
CA THR A 173 4.48 3.72 -9.05
C THR A 173 6.00 3.65 -9.03
N TYR A 174 6.59 4.28 -10.04
CA TYR A 174 8.03 4.50 -10.12
C TYR A 174 8.41 5.77 -9.34
N LYS A 175 9.65 6.22 -9.46
CA LYS A 175 10.20 7.39 -8.73
C LYS A 175 9.34 8.66 -8.86
N ILE A 176 8.54 9.00 -7.85
CA ILE A 176 7.82 10.29 -7.75
C ILE A 176 8.49 11.20 -6.72
N LYS A 177 8.72 12.47 -7.06
CA LYS A 177 9.41 13.45 -6.21
C LYS A 177 8.43 14.43 -5.56
N HIS A 178 8.57 14.61 -4.24
CA HIS A 178 7.80 15.54 -3.41
C HIS A 178 8.76 16.37 -2.54
N ASP A 179 9.07 17.61 -2.92
CA ASP A 179 9.95 18.52 -2.14
C ASP A 179 11.23 17.85 -1.59
N GLY A 180 11.94 17.09 -2.44
CA GLY A 180 13.16 16.37 -2.03
C GLY A 180 12.94 15.04 -1.29
N ILE A 181 11.70 14.58 -1.15
CA ILE A 181 11.31 13.22 -0.81
C ILE A 181 11.03 12.48 -2.12
N THR A 182 11.28 11.19 -2.16
CA THR A 182 11.05 10.35 -3.32
C THR A 182 10.37 9.07 -2.89
N ILE A 183 9.25 8.75 -3.54
CA ILE A 183 8.36 7.64 -3.17
C ILE A 183 8.20 6.73 -4.38
N SER A 184 8.18 5.43 -4.11
CA SER A 184 7.83 4.39 -5.08
C SER A 184 6.99 3.33 -4.37
N ILE A 185 5.97 2.82 -5.05
CA ILE A 185 5.00 1.87 -4.48
C ILE A 185 5.06 0.58 -5.27
N ALA A 186 5.19 -0.55 -4.55
CA ALA A 186 4.95 -1.88 -5.07
C ALA A 186 3.74 -2.50 -4.35
N VAL A 187 2.96 -3.30 -5.07
CA VAL A 187 1.78 -3.98 -4.53
C VAL A 187 1.91 -5.47 -4.76
N GLU A 188 1.84 -6.25 -3.69
CA GLU A 188 1.81 -7.69 -3.75
C GLU A 188 0.45 -8.16 -4.30
N VAL A 189 0.52 -9.04 -5.30
CA VAL A 189 -0.64 -9.77 -5.83
C VAL A 189 -0.61 -11.14 -5.18
N TYR A 190 -1.71 -11.54 -4.57
CA TYR A 190 -1.88 -12.88 -4.03
C TYR A 190 -2.62 -13.69 -5.08
N ASP A 191 -1.86 -14.27 -6.00
CA ASP A 191 -2.32 -15.39 -6.82
C ASP A 191 -2.11 -16.66 -5.98
N GLY A 192 -3.16 -17.48 -5.85
CA GLY A 192 -3.16 -18.70 -5.02
C GLY A 192 -2.23 -19.80 -5.52
#